data_AF-A0A7T8GQT0-F1
#
_entry.id   AF-A0A7T8GQT0-F1
#
_cell.length_a   1.000
_cell.length_b   1.000
_cell.length_c   1.000
_cell.angle_alpha   90.00
_cell.angle_beta   90.00
_cell.angle_gamma   90.00
#
_symmetry.space_group_name_H-M   'P 1'
#
loop_
_entity.id
_entity.type
_entity.pdbx_description
1 polymer ?
#
loop_
_entity_poly.entity_id
_entity_poly.type
_entity_poly.pdbx_seq_one_letter_code
_entity_poly.pdbx_strand_id
1 'polypeptide(L)'
;MASERDTRKKVRALLDARKTPTEILRLLGVARMSVYCIGKKDNIERKRGSGSKAKVDLQVIKKALEAEPLKSMRAQAKDMGISHTTIVRSVKMLGGRVW
;
A
#
# COMPACT_ATOMS: atom_id res chain seq x y z
N MET A 1 -17.68 6.77 -18.49
CA MET A 1 -16.62 5.73 -18.51
C MET A 1 -16.93 4.73 -17.41
N ALA A 2 -17.20 3.45 -17.74
CA ALA A 2 -17.48 2.44 -16.72
C ALA A 2 -16.23 2.26 -15.82
N SER A 3 -16.42 2.16 -14.51
CA SER A 3 -15.29 1.99 -13.60
C SER A 3 -14.67 0.60 -13.79
N GLU A 4 -13.36 0.48 -13.63
CA GLU A 4 -12.66 -0.80 -13.77
C GLU A 4 -13.24 -1.90 -12.85
N ARG A 5 -13.77 -1.49 -11.68
CA ARG A 5 -14.44 -2.37 -10.73
C ARG A 5 -15.72 -2.96 -11.32
N ASP A 6 -16.50 -2.16 -12.03
CA ASP A 6 -17.74 -2.60 -12.67
C ASP A 6 -17.46 -3.60 -13.79
N THR A 7 -16.41 -3.38 -14.57
CA THR A 7 -15.97 -4.33 -15.61
C THR A 7 -15.60 -5.68 -15.01
N ARG A 8 -14.89 -5.72 -13.88
CA ARG A 8 -14.54 -6.98 -13.22
C ARG A 8 -15.74 -7.70 -12.62
N LYS A 9 -16.71 -6.97 -12.08
CA LYS A 9 -18.00 -7.54 -11.62
C LYS A 9 -18.74 -8.21 -12.78
N LYS A 10 -18.81 -7.55 -13.94
CA LYS A 10 -19.42 -8.11 -15.15
C LYS A 10 -18.68 -9.37 -15.63
N VAL A 11 -17.35 -9.36 -15.63
CA VAL A 11 -16.54 -10.56 -15.97
C VAL A 11 -16.85 -11.71 -15.02
N ARG A 12 -16.97 -11.45 -13.70
CA ARG A 12 -17.33 -12.48 -12.69
C ARG A 12 -18.69 -13.09 -12.99
N ALA A 13 -19.70 -12.25 -13.18
CA ALA A 13 -21.06 -12.70 -13.47
C ALA A 13 -21.13 -13.56 -14.75
N LEU A 14 -20.36 -13.22 -15.79
CA LEU A 14 -20.28 -14.03 -17.01
C LEU A 14 -19.56 -15.36 -16.80
N LEU A 15 -18.52 -15.40 -15.95
CA LEU A 15 -17.84 -16.65 -15.58
C LEU A 15 -18.78 -17.56 -14.79
N ASP A 16 -19.56 -17.01 -13.85
CA ASP A 16 -20.57 -17.76 -13.07
C ASP A 16 -21.68 -18.31 -13.99
N ALA A 17 -22.04 -17.58 -15.03
CA ALA A 17 -22.94 -18.03 -16.09
C ALA A 17 -22.30 -19.02 -17.09
N ARG A 18 -21.12 -19.57 -16.77
CA ARG A 18 -20.36 -20.55 -17.58
C ARG A 18 -19.97 -20.05 -18.98
N LYS A 19 -19.83 -18.74 -19.19
CA LYS A 19 -19.31 -18.20 -20.45
C LYS A 19 -17.81 -18.46 -20.57
N THR A 20 -17.37 -18.75 -21.78
CA THR A 20 -15.95 -18.98 -22.06
C THR A 20 -15.19 -17.65 -22.08
N PRO A 21 -13.88 -17.64 -21.75
CA PRO A 21 -13.06 -16.44 -21.83
C PRO A 21 -13.06 -15.77 -23.22
N THR A 22 -13.25 -16.54 -24.29
CA THR A 22 -13.35 -16.04 -25.67
C THR A 22 -14.66 -15.27 -25.91
N GLU A 23 -15.78 -15.75 -25.36
CA GLU A 23 -17.06 -15.02 -25.43
C GLU A 23 -17.00 -13.74 -24.60
N ILE A 24 -16.41 -13.80 -23.41
CA ILE A 24 -16.27 -12.64 -22.51
C ILE A 24 -15.42 -11.53 -23.18
N LEU A 25 -14.36 -11.91 -23.90
CA LEU A 25 -13.57 -10.96 -24.71
C LEU A 25 -14.45 -10.24 -25.74
N ARG A 26 -15.29 -10.97 -26.48
CA ARG A 26 -16.16 -10.39 -27.51
C ARG A 26 -17.22 -9.47 -26.93
N LEU A 27 -17.75 -9.79 -25.74
CA LEU A 27 -18.80 -9.03 -25.08
C LEU A 27 -18.30 -7.76 -24.38
N LEU A 28 -17.13 -7.82 -23.73
CA LEU A 28 -16.65 -6.75 -22.86
C LEU A 28 -15.35 -6.09 -23.35
N GLY A 29 -14.71 -6.59 -24.41
CA GLY A 29 -13.42 -6.12 -24.89
C GLY A 29 -12.25 -6.39 -23.93
N VAL A 30 -12.45 -7.28 -22.94
CA VAL A 30 -11.44 -7.58 -21.91
C VAL A 30 -10.53 -8.71 -22.38
N ALA A 31 -9.22 -8.48 -22.37
CA ALA A 31 -8.22 -9.47 -22.76
C ALA A 31 -8.42 -10.80 -22.01
N ARG A 32 -8.29 -11.93 -22.72
CA ARG A 32 -8.48 -13.28 -22.15
C ARG A 32 -7.64 -13.51 -20.89
N MET A 33 -6.40 -13.03 -20.87
CA MET A 33 -5.52 -13.12 -19.69
C MET A 33 -6.10 -12.42 -18.46
N SER A 34 -6.69 -11.24 -18.64
CA SER A 34 -7.37 -10.54 -17.56
C SER A 34 -8.57 -11.34 -17.04
N VAL A 35 -9.34 -11.99 -17.92
CA VAL A 35 -10.45 -12.87 -17.53
C VAL A 35 -9.95 -14.03 -16.67
N TYR A 36 -8.89 -14.73 -17.09
CA TYR A 36 -8.28 -15.81 -16.29
C TYR A 36 -7.76 -15.31 -14.94
N CYS A 37 -7.07 -14.17 -14.89
CA CYS A 37 -6.57 -13.59 -13.65
C CYS A 37 -7.70 -13.17 -12.69
N ILE A 38 -8.86 -12.75 -13.22
CA ILE A 38 -10.04 -12.41 -12.41
C ILE A 38 -10.71 -13.69 -11.90
N GLY A 39 -10.84 -14.71 -12.73
CA GLY A 39 -11.44 -16.00 -12.35
C GLY A 39 -10.66 -16.74 -11.26
N LYS A 40 -9.33 -16.63 -11.24
CA LYS A 40 -8.47 -17.27 -10.22
C LYS A 40 -8.47 -16.58 -8.85
N LYS A 41 -9.00 -15.36 -8.74
CA LYS A 41 -8.98 -14.61 -7.47
C LYS A 41 -10.30 -14.81 -6.73
N ASP A 42 -10.30 -14.86 -5.41
CA ASP A 42 -11.56 -14.88 -4.64
C ASP A 42 -12.17 -13.48 -4.49
N ASN A 43 -11.34 -12.44 -4.57
CA ASN A 43 -11.76 -11.04 -4.44
C ASN A 43 -11.56 -10.26 -5.75
N ILE A 44 -12.57 -9.46 -6.11
CA ILE A 44 -12.60 -8.57 -7.28
C ILE A 44 -11.70 -7.34 -7.07
N GLU A 45 -11.46 -6.96 -5.82
CA GLU A 45 -10.67 -5.79 -5.46
C GLU A 45 -9.17 -6.02 -5.70
N ARG A 46 -8.48 -4.97 -6.17
CA ARG A 46 -7.02 -5.00 -6.18
C ARG A 46 -6.55 -4.90 -4.74
N LYS A 47 -5.64 -5.79 -4.33
CA LYS A 47 -4.78 -5.53 -3.18
C LYS A 47 -4.03 -4.23 -3.45
N ARG A 48 -4.16 -3.25 -2.55
CA ARG A 48 -3.41 -2.01 -2.63
C ARG A 48 -1.93 -2.36 -2.49
N GLY A 49 -1.08 -1.83 -3.37
CA GLY A 49 0.36 -2.04 -3.25
C GLY A 49 0.85 -1.52 -1.90
N SER A 50 1.61 -2.34 -1.18
CA SER A 50 2.36 -1.88 0.00
C SER A 50 3.71 -1.36 -0.48
N GLY A 51 3.98 -0.07 -0.28
CA GLY A 51 5.32 0.46 -0.48
C GLY A 51 6.29 -0.17 0.53
N SER A 52 7.53 -0.39 0.11
CA SER A 52 8.58 -0.84 1.03
C SER A 52 8.75 0.21 2.13
N LYS A 53 8.45 -0.16 3.38
CA LYS A 53 8.69 0.71 4.53
C LYS A 53 10.14 0.55 4.97
N ALA A 54 10.85 1.65 5.17
CA ALA A 54 12.18 1.62 5.75
C ALA A 54 12.11 0.97 7.15
N LYS A 55 13.07 0.09 7.46
CA LYS A 55 13.21 -0.56 8.77
C LYS A 55 13.72 0.44 9.80
N VAL A 56 12.85 1.33 10.25
CA VAL A 56 13.15 2.26 11.34
C VAL A 56 12.34 1.80 12.55
N ASP A 57 13.03 1.40 13.60
CA ASP A 57 12.37 0.99 14.84
C ASP A 57 11.90 2.24 15.60
N LEU A 58 10.59 2.44 15.61
CA LEU A 58 9.96 3.57 16.28
C LEU A 58 10.13 3.51 17.81
N GLN A 59 10.29 2.32 18.40
CA GLN A 59 10.49 2.20 19.84
C GLN A 59 11.87 2.72 20.25
N VAL A 60 12.90 2.45 19.44
CA VAL A 60 14.25 2.96 19.69
C VAL A 60 14.27 4.49 19.60
N ILE A 61 13.61 5.06 18.59
CA ILE A 61 13.48 6.52 18.45
C ILE A 61 12.72 7.10 19.64
N LYS A 62 11.63 6.48 20.08
CA LYS A 62 10.84 6.96 21.22
C LYS A 62 11.69 6.99 22.51
N LYS A 63 12.43 5.91 22.80
CA LYS A 63 13.32 5.85 23.97
C LYS A 63 14.41 6.91 23.92
N ALA A 64 15.00 7.15 22.74
CA ALA A 64 16.01 8.19 22.58
C ALA A 64 15.43 9.59 22.85
N LEU A 65 14.23 9.89 22.34
CA LEU A 65 13.55 11.17 22.55
C LEU A 65 13.15 11.39 24.01
N GLU A 66 12.75 10.33 24.72
CA GLU A 66 12.41 10.39 26.15
C GLU A 66 13.65 10.57 27.04
N ALA A 67 14.79 9.98 26.64
CA ALA A 67 16.05 10.13 27.37
C ALA A 67 16.56 11.58 27.36
N GLU A 68 16.42 12.28 26.23
CA GLU A 68 16.96 13.62 26.05
C GLU A 68 15.98 14.54 25.29
N PRO A 69 14.91 15.01 25.94
CA PRO A 69 13.83 15.74 25.27
C PRO A 69 14.22 17.14 24.75
N LEU A 70 15.33 17.69 25.23
CA LEU A 70 15.82 19.02 24.84
C LEU A 70 16.79 18.99 23.65
N LYS A 71 17.23 17.80 23.20
CA LYS A 71 18.13 17.69 22.05
C LYS A 71 17.38 18.02 20.76
N SER A 72 18.05 18.78 19.88
CA SER A 72 17.54 19.04 18.54
C SER A 72 17.39 17.74 17.74
N MET A 73 16.40 17.67 16.86
CA MET A 73 16.19 16.51 15.99
C MET A 73 17.40 16.18 15.10
N ARG A 74 18.18 17.21 14.73
CA ARG A 74 19.41 17.04 13.95
C ARG A 74 20.53 16.37 14.76
N ALA A 75 20.67 16.74 16.04
CA ALA A 75 21.62 16.08 16.93
C ALA A 75 21.23 14.61 17.16
N GLN A 76 19.94 14.38 17.45
CA GLN A 76 19.38 13.03 17.61
C GLN A 76 19.62 12.14 16.38
N ALA A 77 19.49 12.72 15.18
CA ALA A 77 19.71 12.03 13.92
C ALA A 77 21.16 11.58 13.74
N LYS A 78 22.10 12.45 14.14
CA LYS A 78 23.52 12.14 14.12
C LYS A 78 23.86 11.01 15.10
N ASP A 79 23.34 11.07 16.32
CA ASP A 79 23.59 10.07 17.38
C ASP A 79 23.06 8.69 16.97
N MET A 80 21.92 8.64 16.27
CA MET A 80 21.31 7.38 15.81
C MET A 80 21.83 6.90 14.44
N GLY A 81 22.66 7.68 13.75
CA GLY A 81 23.12 7.36 12.38
C GLY A 81 22.00 7.35 11.33
N ILE A 82 20.92 8.09 11.56
CA ILE A 82 19.73 8.12 10.71
C ILE A 82 19.62 9.50 10.04
N SER A 83 18.98 9.58 8.86
CA SER A 83 18.72 10.88 8.24
C SER A 83 17.81 11.76 9.10
N HIS A 84 18.08 13.07 9.13
CA HIS A 84 17.22 14.05 9.81
C HIS A 84 15.76 13.95 9.36
N THR A 85 15.51 13.79 8.05
CA THR A 85 14.16 13.62 7.50
C THR A 85 13.44 12.38 8.01
N THR A 86 14.18 11.30 8.27
CA THR A 86 13.62 10.06 8.81
C THR A 86 13.22 10.24 10.26
N ILE A 87 14.05 10.88 11.10
CA ILE A 87 13.69 11.17 12.49
C ILE A 87 12.47 12.07 12.57
N VAL A 88 12.43 13.16 11.80
CA VAL A 88 11.28 14.07 11.75
C VAL A 88 9.99 13.34 11.36
N ARG A 89 10.05 12.43 10.37
CA ARG A 89 8.90 11.60 9.99
C ARG A 89 8.49 10.65 11.11
N SER A 90 9.46 10.00 11.76
CA SER A 90 9.20 9.07 12.87
C SER A 90 8.57 9.77 14.07
N VAL A 91 9.05 10.96 14.44
CA VAL A 91 8.48 11.80 15.51
C VAL A 91 7.03 12.16 15.19
N LYS A 92 6.75 12.58 13.94
CA LYS A 92 5.38 12.87 13.50
C LYS A 92 4.49 11.63 13.57
N MET A 93 4.99 10.45 13.18
CA MET A 93 4.23 9.20 13.29
C MET A 93 3.94 8.80 14.74
N LEU A 94 4.83 9.15 15.67
CA LEU A 94 4.65 8.96 17.11
C LEU A 94 3.72 10.00 17.75
N GLY A 95 3.22 10.98 17.00
CA GLY A 95 2.37 12.05 17.51
C GLY A 95 3.13 13.19 18.19
N GLY A 96 4.47 13.21 18.09
CA GLY A 96 5.31 14.24 18.67
C GLY A 96 5.33 15.53 17.85
N ARG A 97 5.58 16.67 18.52
CA ARG A 97 5.82 17.96 17.86
C ARG A 97 7.31 18.08 17.52
N VAL A 98 7.60 18.52 16.30
CA VAL A 98 8.96 18.66 15.77
C VAL A 98 9.46 20.07 16.06
N TRP A 99 10.61 20.19 16.70
CA TRP A 99 11.30 21.44 17.00
C TRP A 99 12.76 21.35 16.58
#